data_AF-A0A512IF15-F1
#
_entry.id   AF-A0A512IF15-F1
#
_cell.length_a   1.000
_cell.length_b   1.000
_cell.length_c   1.000
_cell.angle_alpha   90.00
_cell.angle_beta   90.00
_cell.angle_gamma   90.00
#
_symmetry.space_group_name_H-M   'P 1'
#
loop_
_entity.id
_entity.type
_entity.pdbx_description
1 polymer ?
#
loop_
_entity_poly.entity_id
_entity_poly.type
_entity_poly.pdbx_seq_one_letter_code
_entity_poly.pdbx_strand_id
1 'polypeptide(L)'
;MPLYEYRCPACGVFELLLGMGTAGREASCPECGTAARRLLGAPGLSRAGSPEARLIERTEATASEPDVVAALPSGPRRPARHSTNPLHRRLPRP
;
A
#
# COMPACT_ATOMS: atom_id res chain seq x y z
N MET A 1 0.57 5.85 -23.73
CA MET A 1 1.45 4.78 -24.25
C MET A 1 2.27 4.25 -23.08
N PRO A 2 2.13 2.98 -22.68
CA PRO A 2 2.92 2.40 -21.59
C PRO A 2 4.41 2.26 -21.95
N LEU A 3 5.24 2.35 -20.91
CA LEU A 3 6.68 2.12 -20.95
C LEU A 3 6.97 0.66 -20.58
N TYR A 4 7.88 0.02 -21.30
CA TYR A 4 8.31 -1.36 -21.04
C TYR A 4 9.83 -1.43 -21.01
N GLU A 5 10.37 -2.10 -19.98
CA GLU A 5 11.80 -2.31 -19.82
C GLU A 5 12.25 -3.63 -20.47
N TYR A 6 13.42 -3.61 -21.09
CA TYR A 6 14.08 -4.77 -21.69
C TYR A 6 15.55 -4.80 -21.27
N ARG A 7 16.12 -6.01 -21.15
CA ARG A 7 17.54 -6.20 -20.83
C ARG A 7 18.26 -6.91 -21.97
N CYS A 8 19.17 -6.18 -22.60
CA CYS A 8 20.17 -6.72 -23.50
C CYS A 8 21.29 -7.39 -22.68
N PRO A 9 21.77 -8.58 -23.06
CA PRO A 9 22.89 -9.24 -22.37
C PRO A 9 24.23 -8.50 -22.56
N ALA A 10 24.37 -7.68 -23.61
CA ALA A 10 25.61 -6.96 -23.92
C ALA A 10 25.57 -5.48 -23.46
N CYS A 11 24.49 -4.76 -23.79
CA CYS A 11 24.40 -3.30 -23.59
C CYS A 11 23.75 -2.88 -22.26
N GLY A 12 22.94 -3.74 -21.64
CA GLY A 12 22.21 -3.41 -20.40
C GLY A 12 20.72 -3.17 -20.59
N VAL A 13 20.12 -2.32 -19.75
CA VAL A 13 18.66 -2.09 -19.69
C VAL A 13 18.28 -0.89 -20.56
N PHE A 14 17.18 -1.01 -21.30
CA PHE A 14 16.59 0.08 -22.06
C PHE A 14 15.05 0.01 -22.02
N GLU A 15 14.41 1.11 -22.40
CA GLU A 15 12.96 1.29 -22.33
C GLU A 15 12.37 1.46 -23.73
N LEU A 16 11.14 0.95 -23.93
CA LEU A 16 10.35 1.15 -25.14
C LEU A 16 8.94 1.64 -24.79
N LEU A 17 8.49 2.68 -25.47
CA LEU A 17 7.08 3.12 -25.49
C LEU A 17 6.32 2.27 -26.50
N LEU A 18 5.51 1.33 -26.03
CA LEU A 18 4.74 0.43 -26.90
C LEU A 18 3.25 0.59 -26.63
N GLY A 19 2.42 0.11 -27.56
CA GLY A 19 0.99 0.01 -27.35
C GLY A 19 0.67 -0.86 -26.14
N MET A 20 -0.47 -0.59 -25.48
CA MET A 20 -0.95 -1.48 -24.44
C MET A 20 -1.26 -2.85 -25.07
N GLY A 21 -0.69 -3.93 -24.52
CA GLY A 21 -0.86 -5.29 -25.05
C GLY A 21 0.05 -5.68 -26.23
N THR A 22 0.88 -4.77 -26.74
CA THR A 22 1.79 -5.08 -27.88
C THR A 22 3.20 -5.49 -27.44
N ALA A 23 3.49 -5.47 -26.14
CA ALA A 23 4.83 -5.76 -25.62
C ALA A 23 5.11 -7.28 -25.64
N GLY A 24 5.94 -7.71 -26.59
CA GLY A 24 6.44 -9.07 -26.71
C GLY A 24 7.42 -9.46 -25.61
N ARG A 25 7.76 -10.76 -25.54
CA ARG A 25 8.74 -11.31 -24.58
C ARG A 25 10.17 -10.82 -24.86
N GLU A 26 10.44 -10.43 -26.11
CA GLU A 26 11.74 -9.98 -26.58
C GLU A 26 11.56 -8.75 -27.49
N ALA A 27 12.60 -7.93 -27.55
CA ALA A 27 12.74 -6.82 -28.48
C ALA A 27 14.21 -6.69 -28.93
N SER A 28 14.46 -6.16 -30.12
CA SER A 28 15.82 -5.91 -30.59
C SER A 28 16.43 -4.75 -29.84
N CYS A 29 17.66 -4.91 -29.34
CA CYS A 29 18.40 -3.83 -28.69
C CYS A 29 18.68 -2.71 -29.70
N PRO A 30 18.39 -1.43 -29.36
CA PRO A 30 18.61 -0.31 -30.29
C PRO A 30 20.10 -0.03 -30.54
N GLU A 31 21.00 -0.48 -29.67
CA GLU A 31 22.46 -0.26 -29.82
C GLU A 31 23.16 -1.36 -30.63
N CYS A 32 22.86 -2.63 -30.36
CA CYS A 32 23.58 -3.76 -30.95
C CYS A 32 22.72 -4.75 -31.75
N GLY A 33 21.39 -4.54 -31.81
CA GLY A 33 20.45 -5.41 -32.51
C GLY A 33 20.17 -6.76 -31.83
N THR A 34 20.91 -7.12 -30.78
CA THR A 34 20.75 -8.40 -30.07
C THR A 34 19.36 -8.50 -29.43
N ALA A 35 18.78 -9.71 -29.43
CA ALA A 35 17.51 -9.97 -28.75
C ALA A 35 17.63 -9.70 -27.24
N ALA A 36 16.84 -8.76 -26.74
CA ALA A 36 16.75 -8.37 -25.35
C ALA A 36 15.47 -8.90 -24.74
N ARG A 37 15.55 -9.47 -23.53
CA ARG A 37 14.38 -10.02 -22.84
C ARG A 37 13.63 -8.93 -22.10
N ARG A 38 12.30 -8.98 -22.16
CA ARG A 38 11.44 -8.07 -21.39
C ARG A 38 11.66 -8.27 -19.89
N LEU A 39 11.85 -7.17 -19.18
CA LEU A 39 11.85 -7.13 -17.73
C LEU A 39 10.41 -6.92 -17.25
N LEU A 40 10.01 -7.72 -16.27
CA LEU A 40 8.85 -7.39 -15.45
C LEU A 40 9.39 -6.52 -14.32
N GLY A 41 9.10 -5.22 -14.38
CA GLY A 41 9.39 -4.32 -13.27
C GLY A 41 8.74 -4.84 -11.99
N ALA A 42 9.32 -4.48 -10.85
CA ALA A 42 8.79 -4.82 -9.53
C ALA A 42 8.21 -3.56 -8.84
N PRO A 43 7.25 -2.83 -9.44
CA PRO A 43 6.73 -1.62 -8.85
C PRO A 43 6.05 -1.96 -7.51
N GLY A 44 6.58 -1.42 -6.42
CA GLY A 44 6.00 -1.58 -5.08
C GLY A 44 6.22 -2.95 -4.43
N LEU A 45 6.96 -3.89 -5.04
CA LEU A 45 7.15 -5.23 -4.47
C LEU A 45 7.89 -5.21 -3.12
N SER A 46 8.80 -4.25 -2.92
CA SER A 46 9.49 -4.04 -1.64
C SER A 46 8.59 -3.49 -0.54
N ARG A 47 7.46 -2.87 -0.92
CA ARG A 47 6.46 -2.33 0.01
C ARG A 47 5.32 -3.31 0.27
N ALA A 48 5.17 -4.34 -0.58
CA ALA A 48 4.14 -5.34 -0.43
C ALA A 48 4.26 -6.05 0.93
N GLY A 49 3.18 -6.02 1.71
CA GLY A 49 3.13 -6.64 3.03
C GLY A 49 3.89 -5.92 4.15
N SER A 50 4.42 -4.71 3.91
CA SER A 50 4.99 -3.88 4.98
C SER A 50 3.90 -3.46 5.99
N PRO A 51 4.27 -3.07 7.23
CA PRO A 51 3.30 -2.57 8.20
C PRO A 51 2.46 -1.41 7.66
N GLU A 52 3.06 -0.50 6.91
CA GLU A 52 2.40 0.65 6.29
C GLU A 52 1.41 0.22 5.21
N ALA A 53 1.80 -0.72 4.34
CA ALA A 53 0.92 -1.27 3.30
C ALA A 53 -0.31 -1.95 3.93
N ARG A 54 -0.09 -2.78 4.96
CA ARG A 54 -1.19 -3.44 5.69
C ARG A 54 -2.11 -2.46 6.42
N LEU A 55 -1.60 -1.32 6.87
CA LEU A 55 -2.43 -0.28 7.48
C LEU A 55 -3.35 0.39 6.45
N ILE A 56 -2.83 0.69 5.26
CA ILE A 56 -3.60 1.26 4.15
C ILE A 56 -4.69 0.26 3.73
N GLU A 57 -4.31 -0.99 3.44
CA GLU A 57 -5.23 -2.05 3.02
C GLU A 57 -6.37 -2.25 4.05
N ARG A 58 -6.03 -2.32 5.35
CA ARG A 58 -7.04 -2.47 6.41
C ARG A 58 -8.00 -1.28 6.46
N THR A 59 -7.48 -0.06 6.27
CA THR A 59 -8.29 1.16 6.29
C THR A 59 -9.25 1.19 5.10
N GLU A 60 -8.76 0.86 3.90
CA GLU A 60 -9.58 0.75 2.69
C GLU A 60 -10.67 -0.31 2.86
N ALA A 61 -10.34 -1.48 3.41
CA ALA A 61 -11.29 -2.56 3.65
C ALA A 61 -12.47 -2.13 4.55
N THR A 62 -12.26 -1.25 5.53
CA THR A 62 -13.36 -0.80 6.41
C THR A 62 -14.51 -0.09 5.68
N ALA A 63 -14.30 0.38 4.45
CA ALA A 63 -15.36 0.98 3.64
C ALA A 63 -16.44 -0.04 3.22
N SER A 64 -16.08 -1.32 3.12
CA SER A 64 -17.00 -2.39 2.67
C SER A 64 -17.13 -3.53 3.68
N GLU A 65 -16.07 -3.80 4.46
CA GLU A 65 -15.95 -4.91 5.40
C GLU A 65 -15.38 -4.42 6.74
N PRO A 66 -16.13 -3.62 7.52
CA PRO A 66 -15.66 -3.14 8.81
C PRO A 66 -15.63 -4.27 9.86
N ASP A 67 -14.54 -4.36 10.62
CA ASP A 67 -14.43 -5.26 11.77
C ASP A 67 -15.43 -4.84 12.86
N VAL A 68 -16.31 -5.76 13.26
CA VAL A 68 -17.24 -5.56 14.39
C VAL A 68 -16.63 -6.15 15.65
N VAL A 69 -16.33 -5.29 16.63
CA VAL A 69 -15.81 -5.72 17.94
C VAL A 69 -16.95 -5.83 18.96
N ALA A 70 -17.00 -6.95 19.69
CA ALA A 70 -18.02 -7.19 20.72
C ALA A 70 -17.81 -6.37 22.00
N ALA A 71 -16.60 -5.86 22.21
CA ALA A 71 -16.25 -4.98 23.32
C ALA A 71 -15.09 -4.07 22.91
N LEU A 72 -14.97 -2.93 23.58
CA LEU A 72 -13.81 -2.05 23.41
C LEU A 72 -12.52 -2.80 23.80
N PRO A 73 -11.40 -2.56 23.11
CA PRO A 73 -10.12 -3.16 23.48
C PRO A 73 -9.79 -2.85 24.95
N SER A 74 -9.22 -3.83 25.64
CA SER A 74 -8.83 -3.72 27.05
C SER A 74 -7.65 -2.77 27.20
N GLY A 75 -7.93 -1.47 27.20
CA GLY A 75 -6.99 -0.43 27.59
C GLY A 75 -6.87 -0.32 29.11
N PRO A 76 -5.82 0.33 29.64
CA PRO A 76 -5.73 0.60 31.06
C PRO A 76 -6.99 1.36 31.50
N ARG A 77 -7.78 0.72 32.37
CA ARG A 77 -8.96 1.36 32.98
C ARG A 77 -8.45 2.52 33.82
N ARG A 78 -8.49 3.73 33.25
CA ARG A 78 -8.31 4.94 34.05
C ARG A 78 -9.50 5.01 35.01
N PRO A 79 -9.25 5.15 36.33
CA PRO A 79 -10.34 5.35 37.26
C PRO A 79 -11.12 6.60 36.83
N ALA A 80 -12.45 6.52 36.93
CA ALA A 80 -13.30 7.67 36.67
C ALA A 80 -12.81 8.83 37.53
N ARG A 81 -12.44 9.95 36.90
CA ARG A 81 -11.99 11.13 37.63
C ARG A 81 -13.20 11.73 38.33
N HIS A 82 -13.28 11.55 39.64
CA HIS A 82 -14.27 12.27 40.44
C HIS A 82 -13.84 13.74 40.53
N SER A 83 -14.70 14.65 40.08
CA SER A 83 -14.46 16.08 40.27
C SER A 83 -14.57 16.42 41.76
N THR A 84 -13.57 17.08 42.32
CA THR A 84 -13.63 17.64 43.68
C THR A 84 -14.30 19.00 43.74
N ASN A 85 -14.84 19.50 42.61
CA ASN A 85 -15.52 20.78 42.56
C ASN A 85 -16.82 20.76 43.39
N PRO A 86 -16.93 21.57 44.46
CA PRO A 86 -18.11 21.56 45.33
C PRO A 86 -19.40 21.98 44.62
N LEU A 87 -19.32 22.71 43.50
CA LEU A 87 -20.48 23.13 42.71
C LEU A 87 -21.19 21.95 42.04
N HIS A 88 -20.50 20.83 41.80
CA HIS A 88 -21.10 19.64 41.16
C HIS A 88 -22.17 18.97 42.05
N ARG A 89 -22.21 19.28 43.35
CA ARG A 89 -23.28 18.83 44.26
C ARG A 89 -24.66 19.42 43.93
N ARG A 90 -24.69 20.51 43.15
CA ARG A 90 -25.92 21.21 42.75
C ARG A 90 -26.48 20.73 41.40
N LEU A 91 -25.79 19.83 40.72
CA LEU A 91 -26.29 19.28 39.46
C LEU A 91 -27.47 18.34 39.73
N PRO A 92 -28.48 18.30 38.84
CA PRO A 92 -29.55 17.32 38.92
C PRO A 92 -28.96 15.92 38.92
N ARG A 93 -29.40 15.08 39.85
CA ARG A 93 -29.01 13.67 39.86
C ARG A 93 -29.82 12.92 38.79
N PRO A 94 -29.19 12.04 38.00
CA PRO A 94 -29.91 11.14 37.10
C PRO A 94 -30.78 10.15 37.88
#